data_AF-A0A485LKP6-F1
#
_entry.id   AF-A0A485LKP6-F1
#
_cell.length_a   1.000
_cell.length_b   1.000
_cell.length_c   1.000
_cell.angle_alpha   90.00
_cell.angle_beta   90.00
_cell.angle_gamma   90.00
#
_symmetry.space_group_name_H-M   'P 1'
#
loop_
_entity.id
_entity.type
_entity.pdbx_description
1 polymer ?
#
loop_
_entity_poly.entity_id
_entity_poly.type
_entity_poly.pdbx_seq_one_letter_code
_entity_poly.pdbx_strand_id
1 'polypeptide(L)'
;MATPIDPRLPKYPVKMKYPSFNDTTDNFNASDYLTIITFSAVSFAAGFALGKPVRVPASIATGALGSVGGYLYAFQNSASRLQGFRE
;
A
#
# COMPACT_ATOMS: atom_id res chain seq x y z
N MET A 1 19.54 30.66 -3.24
CA MET A 1 18.10 30.33 -3.23
C MET A 1 17.97 28.84 -3.42
N ALA A 2 17.42 28.11 -2.47
CA ALA A 2 17.07 26.70 -2.69
C ALA A 2 15.89 26.67 -3.68
N THR A 3 16.02 25.91 -4.75
CA THR A 3 14.94 25.69 -5.72
C THR A 3 13.72 25.13 -4.97
N PRO A 4 12.50 25.65 -5.19
CA PRO A 4 11.30 25.07 -4.59
C PRO A 4 11.23 23.57 -4.89
N ILE A 5 11.00 22.74 -3.87
CA ILE A 5 10.89 21.30 -4.03
C ILE A 5 9.58 21.01 -4.79
N ASP A 6 9.69 20.70 -6.08
CA ASP A 6 8.55 20.27 -6.89
C ASP A 6 8.13 18.85 -6.46
N PRO A 7 6.90 18.64 -5.95
CA PRO A 7 6.41 17.31 -5.56
C PRO A 7 6.36 16.30 -6.72
N ARG A 8 6.38 16.78 -7.96
CA ARG A 8 6.31 15.96 -9.18
C ARG A 8 7.66 15.42 -9.63
N LEU A 9 8.75 15.89 -9.03
CA LEU A 9 10.10 15.45 -9.35
C LEU A 9 10.59 14.41 -8.34
N PRO A 10 11.30 13.36 -8.79
CA PRO A 10 11.92 12.39 -7.91
C PRO A 10 12.99 13.07 -7.05
N LYS A 11 12.97 12.77 -5.75
CA LYS A 11 13.91 13.31 -4.76
C LYS A 11 15.10 12.39 -4.53
N TYR A 12 14.95 11.11 -4.85
CA TYR A 12 15.93 10.06 -4.68
C TYR A 12 16.38 9.51 -6.04
N PRO A 13 17.52 8.79 -6.09
CA PRO A 13 17.98 8.16 -7.32
C PRO A 13 16.90 7.28 -7.93
N VAL A 14 16.51 7.59 -9.17
CA VAL A 14 15.52 6.82 -9.92
C VAL A 14 16.15 5.49 -10.31
N LYS A 15 15.68 4.40 -9.72
CA LYS A 15 16.11 3.04 -10.09
C LYS A 15 15.43 2.59 -11.38
N MET A 16 14.14 2.88 -11.51
CA MET A 16 13.34 2.51 -12.67
C MET A 16 12.19 3.50 -12.88
N LYS A 17 12.15 4.14 -14.06
CA LYS A 17 11.18 5.19 -14.38
C LYS A 17 9.78 4.65 -14.70
N TYR A 18 9.71 3.47 -15.31
CA TYR A 18 8.45 2.82 -15.72
C TYR A 18 8.43 1.38 -15.22
N PRO A 19 8.17 1.15 -13.91
CA PRO A 19 8.16 -0.19 -13.36
C PRO A 19 6.96 -0.99 -13.89
N SER A 20 7.20 -2.23 -14.28
CA SER A 20 6.13 -3.18 -14.55
C SER A 20 5.49 -3.65 -13.23
N PHE A 21 4.40 -4.41 -13.35
CA PHE A 21 3.77 -5.04 -12.19
C PHE A 21 4.76 -5.90 -11.40
N ASN A 22 5.50 -6.77 -12.09
CA ASN A 22 6.47 -7.68 -11.48
C ASN A 22 7.62 -6.92 -10.82
N ASP A 23 8.16 -5.90 -11.48
CA ASP A 23 9.24 -5.08 -10.90
C ASP A 23 8.81 -4.43 -9.58
N THR A 24 7.54 -4.02 -9.50
CA THR A 24 6.99 -3.38 -8.30
C THR A 24 6.76 -4.38 -7.17
N THR A 25 6.21 -5.56 -7.48
CA THR A 25 5.95 -6.59 -6.46
C THR A 25 7.24 -7.21 -5.94
N ASP A 26 8.24 -7.39 -6.79
CA ASP A 26 9.54 -7.95 -6.40
C ASP A 26 10.33 -6.98 -5.51
N ASN A 27 10.02 -5.68 -5.57
CA ASN A 27 10.62 -4.64 -4.72
C ASN A 27 9.88 -4.44 -3.38
N PHE A 28 8.94 -5.33 -3.01
CA PHE A 28 8.31 -5.27 -1.69
C PHE A 28 9.33 -5.55 -0.58
N ASN A 29 9.28 -4.75 0.47
CA ASN A 29 10.08 -4.91 1.67
C ASN A 29 9.20 -5.29 2.87
N ALA A 30 9.82 -5.53 4.02
CA ALA A 30 9.12 -5.91 5.24
C ALA A 30 7.99 -4.94 5.64
N SER A 31 8.16 -3.63 5.39
CA SER A 31 7.15 -2.62 5.72
C SER A 31 5.91 -2.70 4.82
N ASP A 32 6.06 -3.12 3.57
CA ASP A 32 4.92 -3.30 2.66
C ASP A 32 4.09 -4.50 3.06
N TYR A 33 4.73 -5.63 3.34
CA TYR A 33 4.05 -6.82 3.87
C TYR A 33 3.38 -6.54 5.21
N LEU A 34 4.05 -5.81 6.10
CA LEU A 34 3.45 -5.38 7.37
C LEU A 34 2.24 -4.49 7.14
N THR A 35 2.30 -3.59 6.15
CA THR A 35 1.17 -2.71 5.81
C THR A 35 -0.02 -3.51 5.29
N ILE A 36 0.20 -4.47 4.38
CA ILE A 36 -0.84 -5.36 3.88
C ILE A 36 -1.49 -6.12 5.03
N ILE A 37 -0.69 -6.78 5.88
CA ILE A 37 -1.18 -7.55 7.03
C ILE A 37 -1.97 -6.67 7.99
N THR A 38 -1.46 -5.48 8.30
CA THR A 38 -2.09 -4.55 9.23
C THR A 38 -3.44 -4.06 8.69
N PHE A 39 -3.49 -3.65 7.42
CA PHE A 39 -4.73 -3.20 6.78
C PHE A 39 -5.76 -4.33 6.75
N SER A 40 -5.36 -5.54 6.31
CA SER A 40 -6.24 -6.71 6.34
C SER A 40 -6.79 -6.96 7.74
N ALA A 41 -5.92 -7.11 8.74
CA ALA A 41 -6.30 -7.46 10.10
C ALA A 41 -7.23 -6.41 10.74
N VAL A 42 -6.91 -5.12 10.59
CA VAL A 42 -7.75 -4.03 11.08
C VAL A 42 -9.11 -4.04 10.38
N SER A 43 -9.16 -4.29 9.06
CA SER A 43 -10.43 -4.34 8.35
C SER A 43 -11.29 -5.54 8.73
N PHE A 44 -10.72 -6.74 8.89
CA PHE A 44 -11.44 -7.91 9.41
C PHE A 44 -12.02 -7.63 10.80
N ALA A 45 -11.21 -7.05 11.70
CA ALA A 45 -11.66 -6.69 13.04
C ALA A 45 -12.78 -5.62 13.02
N ALA A 46 -12.64 -4.62 12.15
CA ALA A 46 -13.63 -3.57 11.98
C ALA A 46 -14.97 -4.12 11.48
N GLY A 47 -14.97 -5.01 10.48
CA GLY A 47 -16.20 -5.65 10.00
C GLY A 47 -16.87 -6.53 11.06
N PHE A 48 -16.10 -7.18 11.92
CA PHE A 48 -16.67 -7.98 13.01
C PHE A 48 -17.32 -7.11 14.07
N ALA A 49 -16.67 -6.00 14.43
CA ALA A 49 -17.15 -5.07 15.44
C ALA A 49 -18.41 -4.31 14.98
N LEU A 50 -18.40 -3.83 13.74
CA LEU A 50 -19.43 -2.93 13.19
C LEU A 50 -20.56 -3.66 12.46
N GLY A 51 -20.32 -4.86 11.95
CA GLY A 51 -21.22 -5.55 11.02
C GLY A 51 -22.48 -6.21 11.61
N LYS A 52 -23.01 -5.78 12.75
CA LYS A 52 -24.22 -6.40 13.34
C LYS A 52 -25.45 -6.15 12.45
N PRO A 53 -26.35 -7.15 12.25
CA PRO A 53 -26.33 -8.50 12.83
C PRO A 53 -25.43 -9.51 12.07
N VAL A 54 -25.04 -9.22 10.83
CA VAL A 54 -24.28 -10.11 9.92
C VAL A 54 -22.76 -9.98 10.08
N ARG A 55 -22.24 -10.12 11.31
CA ARG A 55 -20.84 -9.82 11.63
C ARG A 55 -19.84 -10.60 10.77
N VAL A 56 -20.06 -11.89 10.55
CA VAL A 56 -19.13 -12.76 9.81
C VAL A 56 -19.08 -12.37 8.32
N PRO A 57 -20.20 -12.30 7.59
CA PRO A 57 -20.19 -11.78 6.22
C PRO A 57 -19.60 -10.37 6.10
N ALA A 58 -19.93 -9.48 7.04
CA ALA A 58 -19.38 -8.13 7.06
C ALA A 58 -17.85 -8.11 7.29
N SER A 59 -17.33 -8.98 8.16
CA SER A 59 -15.88 -9.15 8.38
C SER A 59 -15.17 -9.63 7.12
N ILE A 60 -15.76 -10.58 6.39
CA ILE A 60 -15.18 -11.10 5.15
C ILE A 60 -15.16 -10.01 4.07
N ALA A 61 -16.28 -9.30 3.88
CA ALA A 61 -16.36 -8.23 2.89
C ALA A 61 -15.36 -7.09 3.19
N THR A 62 -15.35 -6.60 4.43
CA THR A 62 -14.43 -5.53 4.85
C THR A 62 -12.97 -6.00 4.84
N GLY A 63 -12.69 -7.21 5.30
CA GLY A 63 -11.35 -7.80 5.27
C GLY A 63 -10.81 -7.97 3.85
N ALA A 64 -11.65 -8.41 2.90
CA ALA A 64 -11.27 -8.48 1.48
C ALA A 64 -10.94 -7.08 0.93
N LEU A 65 -11.80 -6.09 1.19
CA LEU A 65 -11.57 -4.70 0.78
C LEU A 65 -10.30 -4.11 1.42
N GLY A 66 -10.08 -4.36 2.71
CA GLY A 66 -8.89 -3.93 3.43
C GLY A 66 -7.61 -4.56 2.88
N SER A 67 -7.66 -5.84 2.52
CA SER A 67 -6.53 -6.54 1.93
C SER A 67 -6.16 -5.96 0.56
N VAL A 68 -7.16 -5.69 -0.29
CA VAL A 68 -6.94 -5.02 -1.58
C VAL A 68 -6.39 -3.61 -1.36
N GLY A 69 -6.97 -2.83 -0.44
CA GLY A 69 -6.50 -1.48 -0.12
C GLY A 69 -5.06 -1.47 0.41
N GLY A 70 -4.73 -2.38 1.33
CA GLY A 70 -3.38 -2.55 1.85
C GLY A 70 -2.38 -2.93 0.76
N TYR A 71 -2.77 -3.85 -0.14
CA TYR A 71 -1.94 -4.24 -1.29
C TYR A 71 -1.68 -3.06 -2.23
N LEU A 72 -2.71 -2.30 -2.59
CA LEU A 72 -2.57 -1.14 -3.47
C LEU A 72 -1.69 -0.06 -2.85
N TYR A 73 -1.79 0.14 -1.54
CA TYR A 73 -0.94 1.09 -0.82
C TYR A 73 0.53 0.63 -0.77
N ALA A 74 0.77 -0.65 -0.46
CA ALA A 74 2.09 -1.27 -0.56
C ALA A 74 2.68 -1.19 -1.98
N PHE A 75 1.87 -1.45 -3.00
CA PHE A 75 2.24 -1.34 -4.41
C PHE A 75 2.65 0.08 -4.78
N GLN A 76 1.85 1.08 -4.39
CA GLN A 76 2.17 2.49 -4.60
C GLN A 76 3.48 2.88 -3.89
N ASN A 77 3.69 2.42 -2.66
CA ASN A 77 4.92 2.68 -1.92
C ASN A 77 6.13 2.09 -2.64
N SER A 78 6.05 0.83 -3.05
CA SER A 78 7.12 0.16 -3.79
C SER A 78 7.43 0.84 -5.12
N ALA A 79 6.41 1.18 -5.91
CA ALA A 79 6.59 1.87 -7.18
C ALA A 79 7.22 3.25 -6.99
N SER A 80 6.84 3.96 -5.92
CA SER A 80 7.40 5.26 -5.57
C SER A 80 8.88 5.18 -5.20
N ARG A 81 9.32 4.09 -4.55
CA ARG A 81 10.74 3.82 -4.27
C ARG A 81 11.53 3.57 -5.54
N LEU A 82 10.99 2.79 -6.48
CA LEU A 82 11.63 2.55 -7.78
C LEU A 82 11.77 3.84 -8.59
N GLN A 83 10.74 4.68 -8.56
CA GLN A 83 10.69 5.94 -9.30
C GLN A 83 11.42 7.09 -8.60
N GLY A 84 11.97 6.89 -7.39
CA GLY A 84 12.73 7.92 -6.67
C GLY A 84 11.87 8.98 -5.98
N PHE A 85 10.56 8.75 -5.81
CA PHE A 85 9.68 9.60 -4.99
C PHE A 85 9.76 9.27 -3.48
N ARG A 86 10.25 8.08 -3.16
CA ARG A 86 10.46 7.57 -1.80
C ARG A 86 11.80 6.83 -1.70
N GLU A 87 12.33 6.68 -0.48
CA GLU A 87 13.52 5.86 -0.17
C GLU A 87 13.25 4.37 -0.27
#